data_AF-A0A1M5BY50-F1
#
_entry.id   AF-A0A1M5BY50-F1
#
_cell.length_a   1.000
_cell.length_b   1.000
_cell.length_c   1.000
_cell.angle_alpha   90.00
_cell.angle_beta   90.00
_cell.angle_gamma   90.00
#
_symmetry.space_group_name_H-M   'P 1'
#
loop_
_entity.id
_entity.type
_entity.pdbx_description
1 polymer ?
#
loop_
_entity_poly.entity_id
_entity_poly.type
_entity_poly.pdbx_seq_one_letter_code
_entity_poly.pdbx_strand_id
1 'polypeptide(L)'
;MGESTNCIQNKEIHVEFFLKKRDIVIDDLKNISQNWKSYFLRFNELTESELMKYLSDDDFYIEGAVRITYFGKELIGFRYWDLIDQLCSYFIHAIYEITIDNKKSVKFYFPDQPVEVFVTKEKELVGIKIGNKDIFYLNRNIFMKEFSNACKNLYERINISSYELEMEEIEEILKYLR
;
A
#
# COMPACT_ATOMS: atom_id res chain seq x y z
N MET A 1 -9.67 28.55 9.63
CA MET A 1 -10.31 28.24 8.35
C MET A 1 -10.02 26.78 8.08
N GLY A 2 -11.01 25.94 8.38
CA GLY A 2 -10.93 24.50 8.22
C GLY A 2 -11.55 24.13 6.89
N GLU A 3 -10.79 23.43 6.06
CA GLU A 3 -11.30 22.77 4.87
C GLU A 3 -10.77 21.34 4.82
N SER A 4 -11.73 20.43 4.63
CA SER A 4 -11.66 19.07 4.09
C SER A 4 -10.94 17.96 4.88
N THR A 5 -11.50 17.59 6.04
CA THR A 5 -11.31 16.26 6.67
C THR A 5 -12.46 15.28 6.38
N ASN A 6 -13.28 15.53 5.34
CA ASN A 6 -14.63 14.95 5.23
C ASN A 6 -14.82 13.85 4.16
N CYS A 7 -13.86 12.96 3.96
CA CYS A 7 -14.07 11.77 3.10
C CYS A 7 -13.68 10.40 3.71
N ILE A 8 -13.20 10.33 4.96
CA ILE A 8 -12.72 9.05 5.52
C ILE A 8 -13.77 8.34 6.40
N GLN A 9 -14.93 8.95 6.67
CA GLN A 9 -15.71 8.58 7.86
C GLN A 9 -16.51 7.26 7.86
N ASN A 10 -16.55 6.42 6.80
CA ASN A 10 -17.38 5.20 6.84
C ASN A 10 -16.81 3.93 6.18
N LYS A 11 -15.55 3.91 5.73
CA LYS A 11 -14.92 2.67 5.24
C LYS A 11 -14.19 1.95 6.38
N GLU A 12 -14.47 0.66 6.55
CA GLU A 12 -13.79 -0.19 7.53
C GLU A 12 -12.28 -0.21 7.27
N ILE A 13 -11.86 -0.49 6.03
CA ILE A 13 -10.47 -0.42 5.58
C ILE A 13 -10.39 0.50 4.37
N HIS A 14 -9.32 1.29 4.31
CA HIS A 14 -9.00 2.12 3.17
C HIS A 14 -7.51 2.06 2.89
N VAL A 15 -7.15 1.86 1.62
CA VAL A 15 -5.78 1.76 1.12
C VAL A 15 -5.57 2.84 0.07
N GLU A 16 -4.54 3.68 0.25
CA GLU A 16 -4.15 4.73 -0.69
C GLU A 16 -2.65 4.71 -0.93
N PHE A 17 -2.26 5.07 -2.15
CA PHE A 17 -0.87 5.29 -2.52
C PHE A 17 -0.56 6.78 -2.66
N PHE A 18 0.68 7.11 -2.35
CA PHE A 18 1.22 8.45 -2.46
C PHE A 18 2.60 8.36 -3.11
N LEU A 19 2.92 9.26 -4.03
CA LEU A 19 4.25 9.35 -4.64
C LEU A 19 5.10 10.32 -3.84
N LYS A 20 6.33 9.95 -3.52
CA LYS A 20 7.31 10.85 -2.89
C LYS A 20 7.76 11.86 -3.94
N LYS A 21 7.79 13.13 -3.58
CA LYS A 21 8.34 14.19 -4.45
C LYS A 21 9.86 13.96 -4.61
N ARG A 22 10.34 13.91 -5.85
CA ARG A 22 11.72 13.48 -6.18
C ARG A 22 12.79 14.38 -5.55
N ASP A 23 12.60 15.70 -5.58
CA ASP A 23 13.60 16.67 -5.08
C ASP A 23 13.51 16.97 -3.58
N ILE A 24 12.77 16.16 -2.81
CA ILE A 24 12.54 16.42 -1.39
C ILE A 24 13.18 15.33 -0.53
N VAL A 25 14.02 15.78 0.39
CA VAL A 25 14.59 14.96 1.46
C VAL A 25 13.58 14.87 2.61
N ILE A 26 13.31 13.64 3.07
CA ILE A 26 12.50 13.39 4.26
C ILE A 26 13.45 13.24 5.45
N ASP A 27 13.52 14.27 6.28
CA ASP A 27 14.38 14.34 7.47
C ASP A 27 13.60 14.33 8.80
N ASP A 28 12.31 14.66 8.78
CA ASP A 28 11.41 14.60 9.94
C ASP A 28 10.33 13.51 9.80
N LEU A 29 10.63 12.31 10.30
CA LEU A 29 9.67 11.22 10.39
C LEU A 29 8.61 11.39 11.50
N LYS A 30 8.80 12.32 12.44
CA LYS A 30 7.86 12.49 13.57
C LYS A 30 6.60 13.23 13.15
N ASN A 31 6.75 14.27 12.33
CA ASN A 31 5.64 15.10 11.86
C ASN A 31 5.22 14.81 10.41
N ILE A 32 5.79 13.77 9.81
CA ILE A 32 5.56 13.43 8.40
C ILE A 32 4.07 13.23 8.08
N SER A 33 3.30 12.61 8.99
CA SER A 33 1.87 12.39 8.76
C SER A 33 1.04 13.67 8.80
N GLN A 34 1.43 14.67 9.60
CA GLN A 34 0.77 15.98 9.67
C GLN A 34 1.13 16.86 8.47
N ASN A 35 2.36 16.73 7.97
CA ASN A 35 2.92 17.56 6.91
C ASN A 35 3.08 16.80 5.59
N TRP A 36 2.33 15.71 5.37
CA TRP A 36 2.58 14.79 4.26
C TRP A 36 2.55 15.48 2.89
N LYS A 37 1.71 16.51 2.70
CA LYS A 37 1.60 17.28 1.45
C LYS A 37 2.91 17.98 1.06
N SER A 38 3.79 18.25 2.03
CA SER A 38 5.11 18.80 1.75
C SER A 38 5.99 17.77 1.05
N TYR A 39 5.83 16.48 1.34
CA TYR A 39 6.72 15.40 0.90
C TYR A 39 6.13 14.51 -0.20
N PHE A 40 4.79 14.41 -0.28
CA PHE A 40 4.11 13.46 -1.14
C PHE A 40 3.01 14.10 -2.00
N LEU A 41 2.70 13.41 -3.10
CA LEU A 41 1.56 13.65 -3.99
C LEU A 41 0.58 12.48 -3.80
N ARG A 42 -0.73 12.74 -3.69
CA ARG A 42 -1.71 11.65 -3.62
C ARG A 42 -1.88 11.03 -5.00
N PHE A 43 -1.62 9.73 -5.13
CA PHE A 43 -1.55 9.05 -6.42
C PHE A 43 -2.84 9.18 -7.24
N ASN A 44 -3.99 8.94 -6.61
CA ASN A 44 -5.30 9.00 -7.26
C ASN A 44 -5.78 10.43 -7.59
N GLU A 45 -5.07 11.47 -7.15
CA GLU A 45 -5.36 12.86 -7.50
C GLU A 45 -4.52 13.36 -8.68
N LEU A 46 -3.50 12.60 -9.10
CA LEU A 46 -2.67 12.95 -10.25
C LEU A 46 -3.40 12.72 -11.56
N THR A 47 -3.32 13.68 -12.46
CA THR A 47 -3.68 13.48 -13.86
C THR A 47 -2.68 12.55 -14.55
N GLU A 48 -3.08 11.93 -15.66
CA GLU A 48 -2.18 11.06 -16.44
C GLU A 48 -0.94 11.81 -16.94
N SER A 49 -1.06 13.10 -17.28
CA SER A 49 0.10 13.90 -17.69
C SER A 49 1.08 14.17 -16.54
N GLU A 50 0.58 14.39 -15.32
CA GLU A 50 1.44 14.58 -14.14
C GLU A 50 2.12 13.28 -13.74
N LEU A 51 1.39 12.16 -13.81
CA LEU A 51 1.94 10.84 -13.54
C LEU A 51 3.00 10.45 -14.57
N MET A 52 2.73 10.60 -15.86
CA MET A 52 3.72 10.32 -16.92
C MET A 52 4.99 11.16 -16.77
N LYS A 53 4.84 12.44 -16.41
CA LYS A 53 5.99 13.30 -16.10
C LYS A 53 6.79 12.78 -14.91
N TYR A 54 6.10 12.37 -13.84
CA TYR A 54 6.76 11.82 -12.67
C TYR A 54 7.54 10.53 -13.00
N LEU A 55 6.95 9.63 -13.77
CA LEU A 55 7.54 8.35 -14.16
C LEU A 55 8.76 8.57 -15.07
N SER A 56 8.67 9.49 -16.04
CA SER A 56 9.76 9.74 -17.01
C SER A 56 11.10 10.17 -16.41
N ASP A 57 11.10 10.66 -15.16
CA ASP A 57 12.32 11.07 -14.47
C ASP A 57 13.14 9.86 -13.93
N ASP A 58 12.48 8.73 -13.62
CA ASP A 58 13.10 7.46 -13.25
C ASP A 58 12.03 6.35 -13.18
N ASP A 59 12.02 5.47 -14.19
CA ASP A 59 11.02 4.40 -14.30
C ASP A 59 11.26 3.23 -13.32
N PHE A 60 12.43 3.15 -12.68
CA PHE A 60 12.82 1.98 -11.87
C PHE A 60 12.55 2.15 -10.36
N TYR A 61 12.47 3.39 -9.87
CA TYR A 61 12.30 3.68 -8.45
C TYR A 61 11.07 4.57 -8.20
N ILE A 62 9.91 3.92 -8.05
CA ILE A 62 8.66 4.60 -7.69
C ILE A 62 8.59 4.72 -6.17
N GLU A 63 9.32 5.69 -5.62
CA GLU A 63 9.28 5.98 -4.19
C GLU A 63 7.93 6.58 -3.79
N GLY A 64 7.39 6.14 -2.65
CA GLY A 64 6.10 6.59 -2.20
C GLY A 64 5.72 6.05 -0.84
N ALA A 65 4.46 6.21 -0.44
CA ALA A 65 3.93 5.60 0.76
C ALA A 65 2.62 4.88 0.48
N VAL A 66 2.49 3.68 1.07
CA VAL A 66 1.20 3.01 1.23
C VAL A 66 0.56 3.45 2.55
N ARG A 67 -0.65 3.97 2.48
CA ARG A 67 -1.42 4.37 3.65
C ARG A 67 -2.60 3.43 3.81
N ILE A 68 -2.62 2.73 4.94
CA ILE A 68 -3.72 1.84 5.31
C ILE A 68 -4.37 2.38 6.57
N THR A 69 -5.67 2.67 6.49
CA THR A 69 -6.45 3.12 7.65
C THR A 69 -7.58 2.14 7.96
N TYR A 70 -7.83 1.92 9.26
CA TYR A 70 -8.94 1.12 9.77
C TYR A 70 -9.85 1.99 10.64
N PHE A 71 -11.12 2.17 10.24
CA PHE A 71 -12.03 3.16 10.86
C PHE A 71 -11.38 4.52 11.10
N GLY A 72 -10.64 5.02 10.09
CA GLY A 72 -9.92 6.30 10.15
C GLY A 72 -8.62 6.31 10.96
N LYS A 73 -8.30 5.25 11.71
CA LYS A 73 -7.01 5.10 12.40
C LYS A 73 -5.94 4.60 11.45
N GLU A 74 -4.81 5.29 11.39
CA GLU A 74 -3.65 4.89 10.58
C GLU A 74 -2.96 3.64 11.13
N LEU A 75 -2.77 2.63 10.28
CA LEU A 75 -2.03 1.40 10.59
C LEU A 75 -0.64 1.44 9.95
N ILE A 76 -0.62 1.72 8.64
CA ILE A 76 0.56 2.01 7.84
C ILE A 76 0.38 3.42 7.28
N GLY A 77 1.46 4.19 7.25
CA GLY A 77 1.43 5.56 6.76
C GLY A 77 2.82 6.04 6.36
N PHE A 78 2.93 7.35 6.16
CA PHE A 78 4.04 8.00 5.47
C PHE A 78 5.44 7.71 6.03
N ARG A 79 5.56 7.35 7.31
CA ARG A 79 6.86 6.99 7.90
C ARG A 79 7.50 5.72 7.32
N TYR A 80 6.72 4.90 6.63
CA TYR A 80 7.14 3.67 5.95
C TYR A 80 7.13 3.89 4.43
N TRP A 81 7.58 5.05 3.98
CA TRP A 81 7.72 5.31 2.56
C TRP A 81 8.84 4.44 1.97
N ASP A 82 8.64 3.89 0.78
CA ASP A 82 9.54 2.93 0.13
C ASP A 82 9.20 2.84 -1.36
N LEU A 83 9.77 1.87 -2.10
CA LEU A 83 9.39 1.53 -3.47
C LEU A 83 7.99 0.92 -3.48
N ILE A 84 6.96 1.72 -3.80
CA ILE A 84 5.56 1.35 -3.56
C ILE A 84 5.06 0.26 -4.50
N ASP A 85 5.59 0.18 -5.71
CA ASP A 85 5.26 -0.83 -6.70
C ASP A 85 5.78 -2.21 -6.25
N GLN A 86 7.04 -2.29 -5.82
CA GLN A 86 7.64 -3.51 -5.28
C GLN A 86 7.03 -3.90 -3.94
N LEU A 87 6.74 -2.92 -3.08
CA LEU A 87 6.04 -3.17 -1.83
C LEU A 87 4.64 -3.72 -2.07
N CYS A 88 3.91 -3.22 -3.08
CA CYS A 88 2.66 -3.85 -3.53
C CYS A 88 2.90 -5.32 -3.93
N SER A 89 3.92 -5.61 -4.73
CA SER A 89 4.21 -6.99 -5.19
C SER A 89 4.41 -7.93 -4.00
N TYR A 90 5.17 -7.49 -2.99
CA TYR A 90 5.41 -8.30 -1.78
C TYR A 90 4.15 -8.53 -0.96
N PHE A 91 3.30 -7.51 -0.81
CA PHE A 91 2.02 -7.67 -0.11
C PHE A 91 1.04 -8.55 -0.89
N ILE A 92 0.93 -8.37 -2.21
CA ILE A 92 0.06 -9.19 -3.06
C ILE A 92 0.48 -10.65 -3.00
N HIS A 93 1.77 -10.93 -3.15
CA HIS A 93 2.31 -12.28 -3.03
C HIS A 93 2.06 -12.86 -1.63
N ALA A 94 2.29 -12.08 -0.57
CA ALA A 94 2.00 -12.54 0.79
C ALA A 94 0.51 -12.84 1.00
N ILE A 95 -0.40 -12.04 0.43
CA ILE A 95 -1.85 -12.28 0.45
C ILE A 95 -2.18 -13.55 -0.32
N TYR A 96 -1.62 -13.73 -1.51
CA TYR A 96 -1.78 -14.92 -2.35
C TYR A 96 -1.40 -16.17 -1.57
N GLU A 97 -0.20 -16.20 -0.99
CA GLU A 97 0.31 -17.34 -0.24
C GLU A 97 -0.57 -17.73 0.97
N ILE A 98 -1.07 -16.75 1.73
CA ILE A 98 -1.94 -17.08 2.89
C ILE A 98 -3.36 -17.47 2.47
N THR A 99 -3.79 -17.12 1.27
CA THR A 99 -5.18 -17.33 0.82
C THR A 99 -5.30 -18.50 -0.12
N ILE A 100 -4.64 -18.44 -1.26
CA ILE A 100 -4.66 -19.46 -2.32
C ILE A 100 -3.82 -20.66 -1.91
N ASP A 101 -2.55 -20.45 -1.52
CA ASP A 101 -1.68 -21.55 -1.07
C ASP A 101 -1.95 -22.01 0.37
N ASN A 102 -2.88 -21.34 1.05
CA ASN A 102 -3.33 -21.68 2.41
C ASN A 102 -2.18 -21.74 3.44
N LYS A 103 -1.11 -20.96 3.25
CA LYS A 103 -0.05 -20.81 4.25
C LYS A 103 -0.59 -20.14 5.51
N LYS A 104 -0.02 -20.50 6.67
CA LYS A 104 -0.41 -19.89 7.96
C LYS A 104 0.14 -18.47 8.11
N SER A 105 1.32 -18.20 7.54
CA SER A 105 1.99 -16.92 7.68
C SER A 105 3.10 -16.72 6.66
N VAL A 106 3.41 -15.47 6.35
CA VAL A 106 4.45 -15.04 5.42
C VAL A 106 5.24 -13.88 6.02
N LYS A 107 6.54 -13.83 5.72
CA LYS A 107 7.44 -12.75 6.11
C LYS A 107 8.12 -12.16 4.89
N PHE A 108 8.27 -10.85 4.87
CA PHE A 108 9.09 -10.15 3.89
C PHE A 108 9.67 -8.87 4.51
N TYR A 109 10.56 -8.20 3.79
CA TYR A 109 11.11 -6.91 4.19
C TYR A 109 10.64 -5.85 3.20
N PHE A 110 10.52 -4.62 3.71
CA PHE A 110 10.44 -3.45 2.86
C PHE A 110 11.65 -3.40 1.89
N PRO A 111 11.47 -3.01 0.62
CA PRO A 111 12.54 -3.05 -0.38
C PRO A 111 13.79 -2.25 0.02
N ASP A 112 13.62 -1.00 0.42
CA ASP A 112 14.72 -0.07 0.72
C ASP A 112 14.91 0.19 2.23
N GLN A 113 14.01 -0.32 3.07
CA GLN A 113 14.11 -0.20 4.53
C GLN A 113 14.28 -1.57 5.21
N PRO A 114 15.07 -1.66 6.30
CA PRO A 114 15.19 -2.89 7.09
C PRO A 114 13.98 -3.10 8.02
N VAL A 115 12.76 -2.98 7.47
CA VAL A 115 11.49 -3.14 8.18
C VAL A 115 10.89 -4.48 7.80
N GLU A 116 10.81 -5.42 8.74
CA GLU A 116 10.12 -6.70 8.53
C GLU A 116 8.61 -6.50 8.52
N VAL A 117 7.91 -7.16 7.61
CA VAL A 117 6.46 -7.37 7.63
C VAL A 117 6.19 -8.84 7.93
N PHE A 118 5.29 -9.08 8.87
CA PHE A 118 4.79 -10.41 9.15
C PHE A 118 3.27 -10.45 8.98
N VAL A 119 2.82 -11.28 8.06
CA VAL A 119 1.40 -11.47 7.73
C VAL A 119 0.96 -12.85 8.21
N THR A 120 -0.13 -12.93 8.97
CA THR A 120 -0.65 -14.18 9.54
C THR A 120 -2.12 -14.38 9.22
N LYS A 121 -2.50 -15.62 8.87
CA LYS A 121 -3.89 -16.02 8.64
C LYS A 121 -4.55 -16.46 9.95
N GLU A 122 -5.65 -15.82 10.33
CA GLU A 122 -6.40 -16.12 11.56
C GLU A 122 -7.91 -16.24 11.29
N LYS A 123 -8.40 -17.42 10.90
CA LYS A 123 -9.81 -17.64 10.51
C LYS A 123 -10.31 -16.51 9.59
N GLU A 124 -11.20 -15.64 10.06
CA GLU A 124 -11.79 -14.52 9.31
C GLU A 124 -10.98 -13.22 9.35
N LEU A 125 -9.78 -13.27 9.94
CA LEU A 125 -8.88 -12.14 10.12
C LEU A 125 -7.53 -12.39 9.44
N VAL A 126 -6.87 -11.28 9.09
CA VAL A 126 -5.45 -11.24 8.75
C VAL A 126 -4.74 -10.38 9.79
N GLY A 127 -3.71 -10.95 10.40
CA GLY A 127 -2.80 -10.23 11.28
C GLY A 127 -1.65 -9.64 10.46
N ILE A 128 -1.36 -8.36 10.67
CA ILE A 128 -0.23 -7.66 10.03
C ILE A 128 0.61 -6.99 11.11
N LYS A 129 1.88 -7.36 11.18
CA LYS A 129 2.88 -6.74 12.05
C LYS A 129 3.96 -6.10 11.19
N ILE A 130 4.35 -4.87 11.55
CA ILE A 130 5.35 -4.08 10.81
C ILE A 130 6.44 -3.62 11.75
N GLY A 131 7.66 -4.06 11.50
CA GLY A 131 8.81 -3.88 12.38
C GLY A 131 8.50 -4.32 13.81
N ASN A 132 8.81 -3.43 14.76
CA ASN A 132 8.65 -3.69 16.19
C ASN A 132 7.28 -3.27 16.75
N LYS A 133 6.29 -2.99 15.89
CA LYS A 133 4.94 -2.63 16.34
C LYS A 133 4.12 -3.86 16.74
N ASP A 134 3.01 -3.60 17.44
CA ASP A 134 1.99 -4.61 17.71
C ASP A 134 1.35 -5.10 16.41
N ILE A 135 0.82 -6.33 16.46
CA ILE A 135 0.06 -6.90 15.34
C ILE A 135 -1.32 -6.24 15.26
N PHE A 136 -1.75 -5.89 14.06
CA PHE A 136 -3.10 -5.41 13.78
C PHE A 136 -3.89 -6.51 13.09
N TYR A 137 -5.10 -6.77 13.58
CA TYR A 137 -6.01 -7.74 12.97
C TYR A 137 -7.08 -7.02 12.16
N LEU A 138 -7.21 -7.42 10.90
CA LEU A 138 -8.15 -6.85 9.93
C LEU A 138 -9.10 -7.93 9.45
N ASN A 139 -10.33 -7.56 9.12
CA ASN A 139 -11.23 -8.46 8.39
C ASN A 139 -10.54 -8.92 7.10
N ARG A 140 -10.34 -10.24 6.97
CA ARG A 140 -9.57 -10.83 5.88
C ARG A 140 -10.10 -10.41 4.51
N ASN A 141 -11.40 -10.62 4.28
CA ASN A 141 -11.98 -10.45 2.96
C ASN A 141 -12.03 -8.97 2.56
N ILE A 142 -12.31 -8.07 3.52
CA ILE A 142 -12.32 -6.63 3.28
C ILE A 142 -10.90 -6.13 3.00
N PHE A 143 -9.91 -6.55 3.81
CA PHE A 143 -8.52 -6.16 3.60
C PHE A 143 -8.02 -6.58 2.23
N MET A 144 -8.16 -7.87 1.90
CA MET A 144 -7.73 -8.42 0.62
C MET A 144 -8.38 -7.69 -0.55
N LYS A 145 -9.70 -7.46 -0.49
CA LYS A 145 -10.41 -6.75 -1.54
C LYS A 145 -9.90 -5.32 -1.71
N GLU A 146 -9.83 -4.53 -0.65
CA GLU A 146 -9.42 -3.13 -0.75
C GLU A 146 -7.95 -3.00 -1.17
N PHE A 147 -7.06 -3.85 -0.64
CA PHE A 147 -5.64 -3.82 -0.96
C PHE A 147 -5.37 -4.28 -2.40
N SER A 148 -5.95 -5.40 -2.84
CA SER A 148 -5.80 -5.90 -4.22
C SER A 148 -6.35 -4.92 -5.25
N ASN A 149 -7.51 -4.30 -5.00
CA ASN A 149 -8.03 -3.27 -5.91
C ASN A 149 -7.15 -2.02 -5.96
N ALA A 150 -6.57 -1.62 -4.83
CA ALA A 150 -5.66 -0.48 -4.79
C ALA A 150 -4.36 -0.77 -5.58
N CYS A 151 -3.73 -1.93 -5.38
CA CYS A 151 -2.53 -2.31 -6.15
C CYS A 151 -2.85 -2.50 -7.64
N LYS A 152 -4.00 -3.08 -7.97
CA LYS A 152 -4.46 -3.18 -9.37
C LYS A 152 -4.49 -1.81 -10.05
N ASN A 153 -5.13 -0.82 -9.42
CA ASN A 153 -5.18 0.55 -9.92
C ASN A 153 -3.79 1.21 -9.99
N LEU A 154 -2.87 0.88 -9.07
CA LEU A 154 -1.49 1.34 -9.16
C LEU A 154 -0.84 0.80 -10.44
N TYR A 155 -0.83 -0.52 -10.63
CA TYR A 155 -0.19 -1.18 -11.77
C TYR A 155 -0.78 -0.78 -13.12
N GLU A 156 -2.11 -0.69 -13.22
CA GLU A 156 -2.80 -0.26 -14.44
C GLU A 156 -2.39 1.16 -14.88
N ARG A 157 -2.13 2.05 -13.92
CA ARG A 157 -1.78 3.45 -14.20
C ARG A 157 -0.29 3.69 -14.40
N ILE A 158 0.60 2.91 -13.79
CA ILE A 158 2.04 3.07 -13.98
C ILE A 158 2.52 2.37 -15.26
N ASN A 159 2.34 1.05 -15.36
CA ASN A 159 2.66 0.24 -16.52
C ASN A 159 2.27 -1.23 -16.26
N ILE A 160 1.08 -1.64 -16.70
CA ILE A 160 0.58 -3.00 -16.45
C ILE A 160 1.51 -4.12 -16.99
N SER A 161 2.23 -3.87 -18.09
CA SER A 161 3.09 -4.89 -18.73
C SER A 161 4.30 -5.28 -17.88
N SER A 162 4.68 -4.45 -16.92
CA SER A 162 5.77 -4.75 -15.99
C SER A 162 5.35 -5.62 -14.80
N TYR A 163 4.04 -5.83 -14.59
CA TYR A 163 3.49 -6.48 -13.39
C TYR A 163 2.43 -7.54 -13.74
N GLU A 164 2.62 -8.26 -14.86
CA GLU A 164 1.65 -9.25 -15.34
C GLU A 164 1.39 -10.37 -14.32
N LEU A 165 2.44 -10.84 -13.63
CA LEU A 165 2.33 -11.88 -12.61
C LEU A 165 1.54 -11.39 -11.38
N GLU A 166 1.81 -10.18 -10.90
CA GLU A 166 1.07 -9.58 -9.79
C GLU A 166 -0.39 -9.36 -10.15
N MET A 167 -0.66 -9.01 -11.41
CA MET A 167 -2.03 -8.87 -11.91
C MET A 167 -2.77 -10.21 -11.96
N GLU A 168 -2.09 -11.30 -12.34
CA GLU A 168 -2.64 -12.65 -12.26
C GLU A 168 -2.97 -13.06 -10.81
N GLU A 169 -2.03 -12.84 -9.87
CA GLU A 169 -2.27 -13.10 -8.44
C GLU A 169 -3.44 -12.28 -7.91
N ILE A 170 -3.53 -10.99 -8.25
CA ILE A 170 -4.64 -10.10 -7.89
C ILE A 170 -5.97 -10.67 -8.39
N GLU A 171 -6.05 -11.10 -9.64
CA GLU A 171 -7.27 -11.63 -10.22
C GLU A 171 -7.70 -12.95 -9.55
N GLU A 172 -6.76 -13.82 -9.20
CA GLU A 172 -7.05 -15.03 -8.43
C GLU A 172 -7.57 -14.72 -7.02
N ILE A 173 -6.91 -13.80 -6.32
CA ILE A 173 -7.35 -13.32 -5.00
C ILE A 173 -8.78 -12.78 -5.09
N LEU A 174 -9.08 -11.93 -6.08
CA LEU A 174 -10.40 -11.34 -6.24
C LEU A 174 -11.47 -12.35 -6.65
N LYS A 175 -11.12 -13.41 -7.40
CA LYS A 175 -12.03 -14.53 -7.70
C LYS A 175 -12.33 -15.37 -6.46
N TYR A 176 -11.33 -15.62 -5.61
CA TYR A 176 -11.51 -16.38 -4.36
C TYR A 176 -12.50 -15.70 -3.38
N LEU A 177 -12.61 -14.37 -3.45
CA LEU A 177 -13.52 -13.59 -2.60
C LEU A 177 -14.98 -13.55 -3.09
N ARG A 178 -15.28 -14.07 -4.29
CA ARG A 178 -16.63 -14.10 -4.88
C ARG A 178 -17.39 -15.35 -4.45
#